data_AF-A0A934DVS8-F1
#
_entry.id   AF-A0A934DVS8-F1
#
_cell.length_a   1.000
_cell.length_b   1.000
_cell.length_c   1.000
_cell.angle_alpha   90.00
_cell.angle_beta   90.00
_cell.angle_gamma   90.00
#
_symmetry.space_group_name_H-M   'P 1'
#
loop_
_entity.id
_entity.type
_entity.pdbx_description
1 polymer ?
#
loop_
_entity_poly.entity_id
_entity_poly.type
_entity_poly.pdbx_seq_one_letter_code
_entity_poly.pdbx_strand_id
1 'polypeptide(L)'
;MAPPEAGLKAIAGAGLSRSMDALVSLAIRPLVSRARPRREAFSNGRRWAVIHLDGVSRSALLSGISRGYAPFLGRLLASSGYSFSPAFSGAPASTPAFQAGLLYGERRPDIPGFIWFDRERRREMRMDQSEDARRVEAGLQAHSEGLLRHGAASFSVFTGGSLVNAYTRSGWAEDEVKLTQSHHDLWHFAAAAITTSVLASRLLGRVFQEAGGGLVDLFRQLARVGRLRHEPTFLMNRILLSIGAREAATWNAVLDIARGVPALYVCFGDYDEIAHRRGPGSRLALLALWGIDRAIARIFAAAAAVPEMRYDFFLVSDHGQVETRPFEQATGLSLVDWLAAAGPDGRVPDEVMRSIHRFRAVDRAAESLPGRHLKVRVREATLEAARALASSRGDSQALRRLEELVVAEAGDIAHVYLGRESQPMELAQIEARHGRVLQMLTRSPAVGLVAARAGRDSAVVWRRGRRLDLSDPADARLLDLGYGGARAAGYLSTVVRMPSAGDLVVYGNGLPGTDVAFAWEFGSHAGVARGEVETFVVHPARHAADLCRVEHGADLHDFLLGTYGRRPGRS
;
A
#
# COMPACT_ATOMS: atom_id res chain seq x y z
N MET A 1 22.12 -2.26 -34.69
CA MET A 1 21.45 -2.00 -33.41
C MET A 1 22.23 -0.92 -32.69
N ALA A 2 21.60 0.21 -32.34
CA ALA A 2 22.26 1.20 -31.49
C ALA A 2 22.61 0.55 -30.14
N PRO A 3 23.74 0.90 -29.50
CA PRO A 3 24.04 0.38 -28.17
C PRO A 3 22.87 0.66 -27.21
N PRO A 4 22.54 -0.25 -26.27
CA PRO A 4 21.39 -0.10 -25.37
C PRO A 4 21.37 1.26 -24.61
N GLU A 5 22.55 1.88 -24.48
CA GLU A 5 22.80 3.19 -23.89
C GLU A 5 22.22 4.36 -24.67
N ALA A 6 22.26 4.30 -26.01
CA ALA A 6 21.61 5.29 -26.88
C ALA A 6 20.08 5.22 -26.73
N GLY A 7 19.54 4.04 -26.41
CA GLY A 7 18.13 3.83 -26.10
C GLY A 7 17.70 4.54 -24.82
N LEU A 8 18.42 4.35 -23.71
CA LEU A 8 18.07 4.96 -22.41
C LEU A 8 18.11 6.49 -22.45
N LYS A 9 19.12 7.09 -23.08
CA LYS A 9 19.22 8.56 -23.25
C LYS A 9 18.08 9.11 -24.13
N ALA A 10 17.71 8.39 -25.19
CA ALA A 10 16.58 8.77 -26.04
C ALA A 10 15.24 8.71 -25.29
N ILE A 11 15.02 7.69 -24.46
CA ILE A 11 13.77 7.49 -23.70
C ILE A 11 13.59 8.57 -22.62
N ALA A 12 14.66 8.91 -21.88
CA ALA A 12 14.64 9.93 -20.82
C ALA A 12 14.44 11.36 -21.35
N GLY A 13 14.86 11.64 -22.59
CA GLY A 13 14.73 12.92 -23.26
C GLY A 13 16.00 13.77 -23.17
N ALA A 14 16.42 14.34 -24.32
CA ALA A 14 17.75 14.92 -24.50
C ALA A 14 18.13 16.03 -23.51
N GLY A 15 17.18 16.90 -23.13
CA GLY A 15 17.42 17.97 -22.17
C GLY A 15 17.70 17.45 -20.76
N LEU A 16 16.85 16.53 -20.27
CA LEU A 16 17.01 15.89 -18.96
C LEU A 16 18.29 15.06 -18.90
N SER A 17 18.55 14.27 -19.94
CA SER A 17 19.76 13.46 -20.04
C SER A 17 21.03 14.32 -19.98
N ARG A 18 21.10 15.44 -20.70
CA ARG A 18 22.28 16.34 -20.63
C ARG A 18 22.49 16.90 -19.23
N SER A 19 21.44 17.36 -18.56
CA SER A 19 21.56 17.91 -17.20
C SER A 19 21.95 16.85 -16.17
N MET A 20 21.38 15.65 -16.25
CA MET A 20 21.72 14.55 -15.35
C MET A 20 23.12 13.99 -15.63
N ASP A 21 23.53 13.91 -16.89
CA ASP A 21 24.88 13.49 -17.27
C ASP A 21 25.94 14.45 -16.71
N ALA A 22 25.74 15.77 -16.87
CA ALA A 22 26.62 16.76 -16.26
C ALA A 22 26.67 16.62 -14.73
N LEU A 23 25.53 16.49 -14.05
CA LEU A 23 25.50 16.38 -12.60
C LEU A 23 26.14 15.08 -12.09
N VAL A 24 25.80 13.93 -12.67
CA VAL A 24 26.30 12.64 -12.23
C VAL A 24 27.77 12.49 -12.57
N SER A 25 28.16 12.75 -13.82
CA SER A 25 29.52 12.51 -14.28
C SER A 25 30.53 13.55 -13.79
N LEU A 26 30.13 14.83 -13.67
CA LEU A 26 31.05 15.92 -13.29
C LEU A 26 31.04 16.26 -11.80
N ALA A 27 29.95 15.99 -11.07
CA ALA A 27 29.86 16.34 -9.64
C ALA A 27 29.75 15.12 -8.72
N ILE A 28 28.73 14.27 -8.90
CA ILE A 28 28.45 13.19 -7.94
C ILE A 28 29.50 12.08 -8.01
N ARG A 29 29.81 11.59 -9.21
CA ARG A 29 30.72 10.46 -9.42
C ARG A 29 32.14 10.73 -8.90
N PRO A 30 32.80 11.87 -9.22
CA PRO A 30 34.14 12.16 -8.71
C PRO A 30 34.21 12.19 -7.17
N LEU A 31 33.16 12.68 -6.51
CA LEU A 31 33.07 12.73 -5.05
C LEU A 31 32.91 11.32 -4.45
N VAL A 32 32.04 10.52 -5.05
CA VAL A 32 31.76 9.15 -4.60
C VAL A 32 32.93 8.20 -4.85
N SER A 33 33.59 8.31 -6.01
CA SER A 33 34.73 7.45 -6.37
C SER A 33 35.96 7.70 -5.49
N ARG A 34 36.08 8.91 -4.92
CA ARG A 34 37.13 9.25 -3.95
C ARG A 34 36.84 8.66 -2.57
N ALA A 35 35.57 8.51 -2.21
CA ALA A 35 35.17 7.97 -0.92
C ALA A 35 35.33 6.44 -0.84
N ARG A 36 35.01 5.67 -1.90
CA ARG A 36 35.17 4.21 -1.91
C ARG A 36 35.39 3.58 -3.29
N PRO A 37 36.09 2.42 -3.36
CA PRO A 37 36.13 1.60 -4.56
C PRO A 37 34.73 1.06 -4.91
N ARG A 38 34.53 0.89 -6.20
CA ARG A 38 33.29 0.43 -6.82
C ARG A 38 32.86 -0.92 -6.22
N ARG A 39 31.59 -1.03 -5.81
CA ARG A 39 31.04 -2.32 -5.35
C ARG A 39 30.97 -3.30 -6.52
N GLU A 40 31.37 -4.55 -6.31
CA GLU A 40 31.30 -5.56 -7.38
C GLU A 40 29.84 -5.79 -7.78
N ALA A 41 29.65 -6.05 -9.07
CA ALA A 41 28.37 -6.48 -9.60
C ALA A 41 28.06 -7.90 -9.13
N PHE A 42 26.88 -8.38 -9.49
CA PHE A 42 26.54 -9.78 -9.37
C PHE A 42 27.39 -10.67 -10.32
N SER A 43 27.30 -11.99 -10.18
CA SER A 43 28.12 -12.96 -10.95
C SER A 43 27.96 -12.80 -12.47
N ASN A 44 26.79 -12.33 -12.92
CA ASN A 44 26.51 -12.02 -14.32
C ASN A 44 27.08 -10.66 -14.81
N GLY A 45 27.80 -9.94 -13.95
CA GLY A 45 28.40 -8.64 -14.24
C GLY A 45 27.41 -7.48 -14.31
N ARG A 46 26.16 -7.68 -13.89
CA ARG A 46 25.07 -6.68 -13.92
C ARG A 46 24.61 -6.30 -12.51
N ARG A 47 23.83 -5.23 -12.45
CA ARG A 47 23.16 -4.73 -11.24
C ARG A 47 21.68 -4.61 -11.55
N TRP A 48 20.84 -4.55 -10.52
CA TRP A 48 19.40 -4.38 -10.72
C TRP A 48 18.82 -3.35 -9.77
N ALA A 49 17.73 -2.73 -10.21
CA ALA A 49 16.93 -1.80 -9.44
C ALA A 49 15.44 -2.12 -9.64
N VAL A 50 14.75 -2.41 -8.55
CA VAL A 50 13.30 -2.49 -8.49
C VAL A 50 12.77 -1.11 -8.12
N ILE A 51 11.92 -0.57 -8.97
CA ILE A 51 11.18 0.66 -8.74
C ILE A 51 9.72 0.29 -8.48
N HIS A 52 9.29 0.47 -7.25
CA HIS A 52 7.98 0.08 -6.78
C HIS A 52 7.02 1.27 -6.81
N LEU A 53 5.94 1.14 -7.57
CA LEU A 53 4.86 2.11 -7.70
C LEU A 53 3.68 1.63 -6.84
N ASP A 54 3.65 2.09 -5.60
CA ASP A 54 2.68 1.69 -4.58
C ASP A 54 1.25 2.07 -5.02
N GLY A 55 0.32 1.11 -4.97
CA GLY A 55 -1.10 1.32 -5.25
C GLY A 55 -1.46 1.64 -6.71
N VAL A 56 -0.51 1.65 -7.65
CA VAL A 56 -0.77 1.94 -9.06
C VAL A 56 -1.23 0.68 -9.80
N SER A 57 -2.54 0.54 -10.04
CA SER A 57 -3.07 -0.61 -10.78
C SER A 57 -2.61 -0.63 -12.24
N ARG A 58 -2.71 -1.81 -12.89
CA ARG A 58 -2.49 -1.93 -14.34
C ARG A 58 -3.36 -0.96 -15.14
N SER A 59 -4.64 -0.83 -14.79
CA SER A 59 -5.56 0.08 -15.48
C SER A 59 -5.24 1.54 -15.20
N ALA A 60 -4.83 1.89 -13.98
CA ALA A 60 -4.43 3.24 -13.61
C ALA A 60 -3.19 3.69 -14.37
N LEU A 61 -2.16 2.83 -14.49
CA LEU A 61 -0.96 3.16 -15.26
C LEU A 61 -1.29 3.38 -16.75
N LEU A 62 -2.02 2.45 -17.38
CA LEU A 62 -2.37 2.56 -18.80
C LEU A 62 -3.23 3.80 -19.08
N SER A 63 -4.20 4.10 -18.21
CA SER A 63 -5.00 5.33 -18.27
C SER A 63 -4.15 6.58 -18.05
N GLY A 64 -3.20 6.53 -17.12
CA GLY A 64 -2.23 7.60 -16.88
C GLY A 64 -1.37 7.90 -18.10
N ILE A 65 -0.89 6.87 -18.80
CA ILE A 65 -0.14 7.00 -20.05
C ILE A 65 -1.02 7.64 -21.13
N SER A 66 -2.22 7.09 -21.36
CA SER A 66 -3.12 7.59 -22.44
C SER A 66 -3.56 9.03 -22.22
N ARG A 67 -3.65 9.47 -20.96
CA ARG A 67 -4.02 10.83 -20.57
C ARG A 67 -2.84 11.79 -20.43
N GLY A 68 -1.61 11.33 -20.69
CA GLY A 68 -0.40 12.15 -20.66
C GLY A 68 0.16 12.42 -19.25
N TYR A 69 -0.29 11.68 -18.24
CA TYR A 69 0.24 11.75 -16.86
C TYR A 69 1.47 10.87 -16.66
N ALA A 70 1.76 9.89 -17.53
CA ALA A 70 2.98 9.07 -17.45
C ALA A 70 3.77 9.05 -18.78
N PRO A 71 4.24 10.22 -19.27
CA PRO A 71 4.85 10.31 -20.60
C PRO A 71 6.20 9.60 -20.72
N PHE A 72 7.03 9.53 -19.67
CA PHE A 72 8.28 8.77 -19.72
C PHE A 72 7.99 7.27 -19.81
N LEU A 73 7.10 6.75 -18.98
CA LEU A 73 6.68 5.35 -19.04
C LEU A 73 6.04 5.00 -20.39
N GLY A 74 5.22 5.90 -20.95
CA GLY A 74 4.70 5.74 -22.31
C GLY A 74 5.80 5.56 -23.36
N ARG A 75 6.87 6.39 -23.32
CA ARG A 75 8.03 6.24 -24.21
C ARG A 75 8.85 4.97 -23.92
N LEU A 76 8.99 4.60 -22.65
CA LEU A 76 9.70 3.40 -22.23
C LEU A 76 9.03 2.14 -22.81
N LEU A 77 7.70 2.07 -22.73
CA LEU A 77 6.91 0.95 -23.26
C LEU A 77 6.80 0.96 -24.80
N ALA A 78 6.89 2.13 -25.43
CA ALA A 78 7.00 2.22 -26.89
C ALA A 78 8.39 1.82 -27.42
N SER A 79 9.41 1.75 -26.54
CA SER A 79 10.75 1.31 -26.92
C SER A 79 10.84 -0.21 -27.01
N SER A 80 11.69 -0.74 -27.89
CA SER A 80 11.94 -2.19 -27.99
C SER A 80 12.81 -2.75 -26.86
N GLY A 81 13.27 -1.91 -25.92
CA GLY A 81 14.18 -2.31 -24.84
C GLY A 81 13.47 -2.88 -23.61
N TYR A 82 12.18 -2.62 -23.47
CA TYR A 82 11.37 -3.01 -22.30
C TYR A 82 10.07 -3.67 -22.74
N SER A 83 9.53 -4.53 -21.88
CA SER A 83 8.24 -5.18 -22.07
C SER A 83 7.35 -4.93 -20.86
N PHE A 84 6.04 -4.99 -21.10
CA PHE A 84 5.00 -4.83 -20.11
C PHE A 84 4.27 -6.17 -19.94
N SER A 85 4.39 -6.76 -18.75
CA SER A 85 3.75 -8.03 -18.45
C SER A 85 2.65 -7.84 -17.41
N PRO A 86 1.44 -8.37 -17.65
CA PRO A 86 0.41 -8.43 -16.61
C PRO A 86 0.90 -9.24 -15.41
N ALA A 87 0.56 -8.77 -14.22
CA ALA A 87 0.90 -9.44 -12.98
C ALA A 87 -0.30 -9.46 -12.02
N PHE A 88 -0.15 -10.22 -10.94
CA PHE A 88 -1.11 -10.31 -9.86
C PHE A 88 -0.43 -9.96 -8.54
N SER A 89 -1.16 -9.26 -7.67
CA SER A 89 -0.65 -8.79 -6.37
C SER A 89 -0.24 -9.93 -5.44
N GLY A 90 -0.99 -11.03 -5.45
CA GLY A 90 -1.00 -12.02 -4.39
C GLY A 90 -2.14 -11.75 -3.40
N ALA A 91 -2.17 -12.47 -2.28
CA ALA A 91 -3.21 -12.37 -1.27
C ALA A 91 -2.61 -12.17 0.13
N PRO A 92 -2.98 -11.10 0.87
CA PRO A 92 -3.83 -9.99 0.45
C PRO A 92 -3.12 -9.01 -0.52
N ALA A 93 -3.90 -8.18 -1.22
CA ALA A 93 -3.43 -7.10 -2.08
C ALA A 93 -2.92 -5.91 -1.25
N SER A 94 -1.84 -6.15 -0.51
CA SER A 94 -1.31 -5.26 0.52
C SER A 94 0.20 -5.16 0.42
N THR A 95 0.74 -3.94 0.51
CA THR A 95 2.17 -3.63 0.49
C THR A 95 3.04 -4.54 1.36
N PRO A 96 2.78 -4.74 2.67
CA PRO A 96 3.59 -5.63 3.50
C PRO A 96 3.57 -7.10 3.03
N ALA A 97 2.42 -7.62 2.57
CA ALA A 97 2.33 -8.99 2.07
C ALA A 97 3.13 -9.15 0.76
N PHE A 98 2.99 -8.20 -0.17
CA PHE A 98 3.76 -8.19 -1.42
C PHE A 98 5.27 -8.05 -1.15
N GLN A 99 5.67 -7.15 -0.24
CA GLN A 99 7.08 -6.96 0.13
C GLN A 99 7.66 -8.19 0.83
N ALA A 100 6.90 -8.90 1.65
CA ALA A 100 7.34 -10.18 2.21
C ALA A 100 7.65 -11.21 1.11
N GLY A 101 6.76 -11.32 0.11
CA GLY A 101 6.98 -12.18 -1.05
C GLY A 101 8.18 -11.75 -1.88
N LEU A 102 8.25 -10.49 -2.29
CA LEU A 102 9.32 -9.99 -3.15
C LEU A 102 10.68 -9.96 -2.45
N LEU A 103 10.76 -9.40 -1.24
CA LEU A 103 12.05 -9.17 -0.58
C LEU A 103 12.58 -10.40 0.12
N TYR A 104 11.71 -11.30 0.60
CA TYR A 104 12.10 -12.48 1.40
C TYR A 104 11.75 -13.82 0.75
N GLY A 105 10.95 -13.84 -0.32
CA GLY A 105 10.54 -15.09 -0.97
C GLY A 105 9.40 -15.80 -0.25
N GLU A 106 8.76 -15.14 0.73
CA GLU A 106 7.68 -15.72 1.51
C GLU A 106 6.37 -15.74 0.71
N ARG A 107 5.91 -16.92 0.31
CA ARG A 107 4.70 -17.09 -0.53
C ARG A 107 3.40 -17.03 0.26
N ARG A 108 3.45 -17.30 1.56
CA ARG A 108 2.27 -17.32 2.45
C ARG A 108 2.60 -16.64 3.77
N PRO A 109 2.93 -15.33 3.74
CA PRO A 109 3.21 -14.61 4.98
C PRO A 109 1.95 -14.55 5.83
N ASP A 110 2.09 -14.69 7.15
CA ASP A 110 0.99 -14.44 8.10
C ASP A 110 0.77 -12.93 8.29
N ILE A 111 0.40 -12.26 7.20
CA ILE A 111 0.16 -10.82 7.10
C ILE A 111 -1.20 -10.65 6.42
N PRO A 112 -2.31 -10.61 7.21
CA PRO A 112 -3.66 -10.60 6.65
C PRO A 112 -4.09 -9.24 6.06
N GLY A 113 -3.32 -8.18 6.32
CA GLY A 113 -3.52 -6.85 5.76
C GLY A 113 -2.51 -5.84 6.32
N PHE A 114 -2.79 -4.55 6.13
CA PHE A 114 -1.96 -3.47 6.70
C PHE A 114 -2.18 -3.29 8.21
N ILE A 115 -3.38 -3.64 8.69
CA ILE A 115 -3.81 -3.56 10.10
C ILE A 115 -4.52 -4.86 10.47
N TRP A 116 -4.18 -5.43 11.62
CA TRP A 116 -4.86 -6.61 12.17
C TRP A 116 -4.72 -6.68 13.69
N PHE A 117 -5.42 -7.59 14.36
CA PHE A 117 -5.30 -7.77 15.81
C PHE A 117 -4.41 -8.97 16.15
N ASP A 118 -3.34 -8.74 16.92
CA ASP A 118 -2.52 -9.80 17.49
C ASP A 118 -3.19 -10.33 18.75
N ARG A 119 -3.69 -11.58 18.68
CA ARG A 119 -4.37 -12.26 19.80
C ARG A 119 -3.44 -12.58 20.97
N GLU A 120 -2.16 -12.83 20.70
CA GLU A 120 -1.15 -13.13 21.72
C GLU A 120 -0.88 -11.87 22.56
N ARG A 121 -0.71 -10.73 21.91
CA ARG A 121 -0.39 -9.43 22.55
C ARG A 121 -1.62 -8.62 22.93
N ARG A 122 -2.79 -9.03 22.45
CA ARG A 122 -4.07 -8.36 22.66
C ARG A 122 -4.05 -6.89 22.23
N ARG A 123 -3.40 -6.59 21.10
CA ARG A 123 -3.32 -5.25 20.53
C ARG A 123 -3.39 -5.27 19.01
N GLU A 124 -3.72 -4.12 18.44
CA GLU A 124 -3.60 -3.89 17.01
C GLU A 124 -2.13 -3.90 16.58
N MET A 125 -1.86 -4.59 15.48
CA MET A 125 -0.63 -4.56 14.70
C MET A 125 -0.85 -3.67 13.49
N ARG A 126 0.08 -2.74 13.23
CA ARG A 126 -0.03 -1.81 12.11
C ARG A 126 1.30 -1.66 11.40
N MET A 127 1.31 -1.79 10.09
CA MET A 127 2.55 -1.70 9.29
C MET A 127 3.05 -0.26 9.10
N ASP A 128 2.33 0.74 9.61
CA ASP A 128 2.84 2.10 9.78
C ASP A 128 3.61 2.29 11.10
N GLN A 129 3.62 1.33 12.02
CA GLN A 129 4.43 1.38 13.24
C GLN A 129 5.75 0.64 13.04
N SER A 130 6.86 1.29 13.36
CA SER A 130 8.21 0.75 13.13
C SER A 130 8.46 -0.54 13.90
N GLU A 131 8.03 -0.61 15.16
CA GLU A 131 8.19 -1.80 16.02
C GLU A 131 7.41 -3.00 15.46
N ASP A 132 6.21 -2.77 14.95
CA ASP A 132 5.36 -3.82 14.37
C ASP A 132 5.94 -4.34 13.05
N ALA A 133 6.37 -3.43 12.17
CA ALA A 133 7.03 -3.78 10.93
C ALA A 133 8.33 -4.57 11.20
N ARG A 134 9.13 -4.15 12.19
CA ARG A 134 10.36 -4.85 12.59
C ARG A 134 10.10 -6.24 13.13
N ARG A 135 9.05 -6.42 13.92
CA ARG A 135 8.64 -7.72 14.45
C ARG A 135 8.30 -8.70 13.33
N VAL A 136 7.50 -8.27 12.36
CA VAL A 136 7.13 -9.09 11.21
C VAL A 136 8.37 -9.44 10.39
N GLU A 137 9.21 -8.44 10.11
CA GLU A 137 10.45 -8.63 9.35
C GLU A 137 11.41 -9.61 10.03
N ALA A 138 11.54 -9.57 11.36
CA ALA A 138 12.38 -10.51 12.10
C ALA A 138 11.93 -11.98 11.88
N GLY A 139 10.62 -12.22 11.80
CA GLY A 139 10.08 -13.55 11.44
C GLY A 139 10.40 -13.97 10.00
N LEU A 140 10.39 -13.04 9.06
CA LEU A 140 10.81 -13.28 7.67
C LEU A 140 12.32 -13.56 7.58
N GLN A 141 13.13 -12.81 8.34
CA GLN A 141 14.59 -12.95 8.38
C GLN A 141 15.05 -14.28 8.98
N ALA A 142 14.23 -14.93 9.80
CA ALA A 142 14.53 -16.26 10.33
C ALA A 142 14.60 -17.34 9.22
N HIS A 143 13.98 -17.11 8.07
CA HIS A 143 13.89 -18.07 6.97
C HIS A 143 14.54 -17.57 5.66
N SER A 144 14.90 -16.28 5.59
CA SER A 144 15.47 -15.67 4.39
C SER A 144 16.40 -14.51 4.72
N GLU A 145 17.58 -14.46 4.10
CA GLU A 145 18.53 -13.34 4.28
C GLU A 145 18.07 -12.04 3.60
N GLY A 146 17.03 -12.11 2.75
CA GLY A 146 16.50 -11.00 1.97
C GLY A 146 17.32 -10.65 0.71
N LEU A 147 16.64 -10.15 -0.33
CA LEU A 147 17.26 -9.80 -1.61
C LEU A 147 18.27 -8.64 -1.53
N LEU A 148 18.18 -7.81 -0.49
CA LEU A 148 18.90 -6.55 -0.37
C LEU A 148 20.07 -6.62 0.63
N ARG A 149 20.51 -7.82 1.06
CA ARG A 149 21.68 -8.01 1.95
C ARG A 149 22.91 -7.18 1.57
N HIS A 150 23.14 -6.97 0.28
CA HIS A 150 24.25 -6.16 -0.25
C HIS A 150 23.79 -4.89 -1.00
N GLY A 151 22.50 -4.61 -0.94
CA GLY A 151 21.81 -3.54 -1.64
C GLY A 151 21.44 -2.37 -0.74
N ALA A 152 20.42 -1.64 -1.18
CA ALA A 152 19.75 -0.61 -0.42
C ALA A 152 18.24 -0.64 -0.68
N ALA A 153 17.47 -0.37 0.38
CA ALA A 153 16.03 -0.15 0.33
C ALA A 153 15.71 1.31 0.65
N SER A 154 14.71 1.88 -0.02
CA SER A 154 14.23 3.24 0.22
C SER A 154 12.71 3.29 0.21
N PHE A 155 12.16 3.83 1.30
CA PHE A 155 10.74 4.07 1.56
C PHE A 155 9.85 2.82 1.53
N SER A 156 10.42 1.66 1.91
CA SER A 156 9.71 0.39 2.05
C SER A 156 9.27 0.12 3.50
N VAL A 157 8.37 -0.86 3.68
CA VAL A 157 8.00 -1.36 5.02
C VAL A 157 9.17 -2.14 5.60
N PHE A 158 9.76 -3.04 4.81
CA PHE A 158 10.88 -3.89 5.21
C PHE A 158 12.22 -3.47 4.57
N THR A 159 13.32 -3.71 5.27
CA THR A 159 14.71 -3.51 4.79
C THR A 159 15.10 -4.43 3.64
N GLY A 160 14.45 -5.59 3.51
CA GLY A 160 14.88 -6.65 2.59
C GLY A 160 16.26 -7.23 2.92
N GLY A 161 16.72 -7.09 4.17
CA GLY A 161 18.07 -7.48 4.63
C GLY A 161 19.14 -6.41 4.40
N SER A 162 18.76 -5.22 3.90
CA SER A 162 19.69 -4.11 3.66
C SER A 162 20.39 -3.62 4.93
N LEU A 163 21.71 -3.41 4.85
CA LEU A 163 22.48 -2.74 5.91
C LEU A 163 22.16 -1.24 6.04
N VAL A 164 21.56 -0.63 5.02
CA VAL A 164 20.95 0.71 5.14
C VAL A 164 19.49 0.51 5.47
N ASN A 165 19.11 0.85 6.69
CA ASN A 165 17.78 0.59 7.25
C ASN A 165 17.03 1.91 7.55
N ALA A 166 17.71 3.06 7.55
CA ALA A 166 17.16 4.36 7.93
C ALA A 166 16.09 4.94 6.99
N TYR A 167 15.86 4.30 5.84
CA TYR A 167 14.83 4.69 4.89
C TYR A 167 13.68 3.67 4.84
N THR A 168 13.57 2.79 5.83
CA THR A 168 12.55 1.74 5.89
C THR A 168 11.83 1.78 7.21
N ARG A 169 10.54 1.39 7.23
CA ARG A 169 9.73 1.45 8.45
C ARG A 169 10.28 0.55 9.54
N SER A 170 10.57 -0.70 9.22
CA SER A 170 11.14 -1.67 10.17
C SER A 170 12.54 -1.28 10.66
N GLY A 171 13.36 -0.69 9.79
CA GLY A 171 14.71 -0.26 10.12
C GLY A 171 14.79 0.84 11.18
N TRP A 172 13.73 1.64 11.37
CA TRP A 172 13.67 2.67 12.42
C TRP A 172 13.53 2.10 13.84
N ALA A 173 13.19 0.81 13.97
CA ALA A 173 13.10 0.10 15.24
C ALA A 173 14.28 -0.88 15.46
N GLU A 174 15.33 -0.82 14.65
CA GLU A 174 16.58 -1.52 14.93
C GLU A 174 17.44 -0.75 15.95
N ASP A 175 18.23 -1.48 16.74
CA ASP A 175 19.12 -0.90 17.76
C ASP A 175 20.09 0.14 17.18
N GLU A 176 20.52 -0.07 15.92
CA GLU A 176 21.36 0.85 15.17
C GLU A 176 20.70 1.28 13.85
N VAL A 177 20.20 2.52 13.81
CA VAL A 177 19.70 3.13 12.57
C VAL A 177 20.87 3.62 11.71
N LYS A 178 21.06 3.00 10.55
CA LYS A 178 22.17 3.22 9.61
C LYS A 178 21.68 4.01 8.39
N LEU A 179 22.03 5.29 8.36
CA LEU A 179 21.80 6.19 7.21
C LEU A 179 22.64 5.81 5.99
N THR A 180 23.82 5.24 6.22
CA THR A 180 24.70 4.73 5.16
C THR A 180 25.47 3.52 5.69
N GLN A 181 25.95 2.64 4.80
CA GLN A 181 26.79 1.50 5.19
C GLN A 181 28.24 1.90 5.56
N SER A 182 28.49 3.15 5.98
CA SER A 182 29.83 3.70 6.17
C SER A 182 29.84 4.73 7.31
N HIS A 183 30.82 4.63 8.21
CA HIS A 183 31.13 5.68 9.17
C HIS A 183 31.51 6.97 8.42
N HIS A 184 31.07 8.10 8.97
CA HIS A 184 31.08 9.44 8.39
C HIS A 184 32.36 9.80 7.59
N ASP A 185 32.20 10.00 6.28
CA ASP A 185 33.22 10.61 5.41
C ASP A 185 32.70 11.97 4.92
N LEU A 186 33.54 13.01 5.01
CA LEU A 186 33.24 14.40 4.64
C LEU A 186 32.73 14.52 3.20
N TRP A 187 33.21 13.66 2.31
CA TRP A 187 32.82 13.63 0.90
C TRP A 187 31.43 13.05 0.66
N HIS A 188 30.96 12.14 1.51
CA HIS A 188 29.58 11.67 1.51
C HIS A 188 28.62 12.78 1.94
N PHE A 189 29.01 13.55 2.97
CA PHE A 189 28.24 14.71 3.41
C PHE A 189 28.20 15.80 2.34
N ALA A 190 29.32 16.09 1.66
CA ALA A 190 29.37 17.06 0.56
C ALA A 190 28.52 16.63 -0.65
N ALA A 191 28.59 15.35 -1.06
CA ALA A 191 27.75 14.82 -2.13
C ALA A 191 26.26 14.85 -1.76
N ALA A 192 25.91 14.51 -0.52
CA ALA A 192 24.56 14.61 0.00
C ALA A 192 24.09 16.07 0.09
N ALA A 193 24.94 17.00 0.53
CA ALA A 193 24.62 18.42 0.66
C ALA A 193 24.41 19.10 -0.70
N ILE A 194 25.23 18.80 -1.71
CA ILE A 194 25.05 19.31 -3.09
C ILE A 194 23.75 18.76 -3.67
N THR A 195 23.53 17.45 -3.51
CA THR A 195 22.29 16.79 -3.96
C THR A 195 21.07 17.41 -3.28
N THR A 196 21.14 17.64 -1.96
CA THR A 196 20.08 18.27 -1.15
C THR A 196 19.88 19.76 -1.47
N SER A 197 20.92 20.48 -1.88
CA SER A 197 20.84 21.91 -2.24
C SER A 197 20.22 22.14 -3.62
N VAL A 198 20.58 21.28 -4.59
CA VAL A 198 19.93 21.23 -5.91
C VAL A 198 18.48 20.73 -5.78
N LEU A 199 18.22 19.85 -4.80
CA LEU A 199 16.90 19.38 -4.43
C LEU A 199 16.04 20.51 -3.84
N ALA A 200 16.52 21.18 -2.80
CA ALA A 200 15.82 22.24 -2.10
C ALA A 200 15.45 23.42 -3.03
N SER A 201 16.37 23.84 -3.91
CA SER A 201 16.13 24.91 -4.88
C SER A 201 15.07 24.55 -5.94
N ARG A 202 14.98 23.27 -6.33
CA ARG A 202 13.94 22.78 -7.27
C ARG A 202 12.61 22.46 -6.60
N LEU A 203 12.63 22.08 -5.32
CA LEU A 203 11.43 21.84 -4.52
C LEU A 203 10.67 23.12 -4.23
N LEU A 204 11.34 24.23 -3.91
CA LEU A 204 10.66 25.50 -3.60
C LEU A 204 9.69 25.89 -4.73
N GLY A 205 10.15 25.87 -5.99
CA GLY A 205 9.32 26.23 -7.14
C GLY A 205 8.13 25.30 -7.39
N ARG A 206 8.24 24.00 -7.07
CA ARG A 206 7.13 23.03 -7.22
C ARG A 206 6.16 23.06 -6.04
N VAL A 207 6.65 23.28 -4.82
CA VAL A 207 5.83 23.43 -3.62
C VAL A 207 4.88 24.62 -3.77
N PHE A 208 5.32 25.74 -4.35
CA PHE A 208 4.43 26.88 -4.62
C PHE A 208 3.34 26.58 -5.67
N GLN A 209 3.68 25.83 -6.73
CA GLN A 209 2.70 25.42 -7.75
C GLN A 209 1.69 24.39 -7.20
N GLU A 210 2.14 23.47 -6.34
CA GLU A 210 1.26 22.51 -5.68
C GLU A 210 0.40 23.13 -4.58
N ALA A 211 0.89 24.12 -3.84
CA ALA A 211 0.10 24.84 -2.84
C ALA A 211 -1.12 25.53 -3.46
N GLY A 212 -0.97 26.11 -4.66
CA GLY A 212 -2.08 26.70 -5.42
C GLY A 212 -3.12 25.66 -5.87
N GLY A 213 -2.67 24.50 -6.36
CA GLY A 213 -3.56 23.39 -6.71
C GLY A 213 -4.24 22.74 -5.50
N GLY A 214 -3.53 22.65 -4.38
CA GLY A 214 -4.03 22.12 -3.10
C GLY A 214 -5.18 22.94 -2.52
N LEU A 215 -5.13 24.27 -2.64
CA LEU A 215 -6.22 25.15 -2.24
C LEU A 215 -7.49 24.95 -3.09
N VAL A 216 -7.35 24.86 -4.41
CA VAL A 216 -8.50 24.61 -5.30
C VAL A 216 -9.14 23.26 -5.00
N ASP A 217 -8.34 22.22 -4.73
CA ASP A 217 -8.88 20.90 -4.41
C ASP A 217 -9.41 20.76 -2.99
N LEU A 218 -8.92 21.57 -2.04
CA LEU A 218 -9.57 21.71 -0.74
C LEU A 218 -11.00 22.23 -0.91
N PHE A 219 -11.19 23.28 -1.73
CA PHE A 219 -12.53 23.81 -2.03
C PHE A 219 -13.42 22.81 -2.79
N ARG A 220 -12.87 22.07 -3.77
CA ARG A 220 -13.64 21.01 -4.47
C ARG A 220 -14.03 19.85 -3.56
N GLN A 221 -13.16 19.44 -2.64
CA GLN A 221 -13.49 18.40 -1.65
C GLN A 221 -14.57 18.85 -0.71
N LEU A 222 -14.45 20.09 -0.23
CA LEU A 222 -15.45 20.70 0.63
C LEU A 222 -16.81 20.71 -0.08
N ALA A 223 -16.84 21.05 -1.37
CA ALA A 223 -18.05 20.99 -2.17
C ALA A 223 -18.58 19.55 -2.40
N ARG A 224 -17.71 18.54 -2.57
CA ARG A 224 -18.11 17.16 -2.86
C ARG A 224 -18.52 16.36 -1.61
N VAL A 225 -17.80 16.54 -0.51
CA VAL A 225 -17.90 15.70 0.72
C VAL A 225 -18.52 16.47 1.88
N GLY A 226 -18.52 17.81 1.84
CA GLY A 226 -19.11 18.66 2.87
C GLY A 226 -18.36 18.73 4.19
N ARG A 227 -17.20 18.04 4.35
CA ARG A 227 -16.48 17.90 5.62
C ARG A 227 -14.99 18.23 5.50
N LEU A 228 -14.44 18.94 6.48
CA LEU A 228 -13.01 19.32 6.57
C LEU A 228 -12.20 18.52 7.60
N ARG A 229 -12.82 17.57 8.31
CA ARG A 229 -12.23 16.89 9.50
C ARG A 229 -10.87 16.24 9.23
N HIS A 230 -10.65 15.67 8.05
CA HIS A 230 -9.43 14.93 7.69
C HIS A 230 -8.45 15.73 6.80
N GLU A 231 -8.82 16.96 6.42
CA GLU A 231 -8.06 17.78 5.46
C GLU A 231 -6.73 18.31 6.01
N PRO A 232 -6.60 18.77 7.28
CA PRO A 232 -5.32 19.28 7.80
C PRO A 232 -4.22 18.22 7.88
N THR A 233 -4.55 17.01 8.37
CA THR A 233 -3.62 15.87 8.39
C THR A 233 -3.25 15.44 6.97
N PHE A 234 -4.21 15.45 6.04
CA PHE A 234 -3.96 15.17 4.63
C PHE A 234 -3.04 16.20 3.96
N LEU A 235 -3.26 17.50 4.16
CA LEU A 235 -2.42 18.57 3.63
C LEU A 235 -0.98 18.49 4.16
N MET A 236 -0.82 18.15 5.45
CA MET A 236 0.49 17.94 6.07
C MET A 236 1.20 16.71 5.49
N ASN A 237 0.52 15.57 5.41
CA ASN A 237 1.07 14.35 4.81
C ASN A 237 1.43 14.54 3.33
N ARG A 238 0.59 15.27 2.57
CA ARG A 238 0.77 15.48 1.13
C ARG A 238 1.98 16.34 0.78
N ILE A 239 2.21 17.46 1.47
CA ILE A 239 3.27 18.42 1.11
C ILE A 239 4.63 17.98 1.63
N LEU A 240 4.70 17.55 2.90
CA LEU A 240 5.97 17.21 3.55
C LEU A 240 6.37 15.75 3.32
N LEU A 241 5.41 14.81 3.41
CA LEU A 241 5.74 13.38 3.33
C LEU A 241 5.73 12.89 1.88
N SER A 242 4.70 13.13 1.06
CA SER A 242 4.63 12.53 -0.29
C SER A 242 5.62 13.12 -1.31
N ILE A 243 5.61 14.45 -1.52
CA ILE A 243 6.54 15.09 -2.47
C ILE A 243 7.99 15.00 -1.98
N GLY A 244 8.19 15.27 -0.69
CA GLY A 244 9.49 15.22 -0.03
C GLY A 244 10.10 13.83 -0.07
N ALA A 245 9.35 12.79 0.31
CA ALA A 245 9.80 11.40 0.25
C ALA A 245 10.12 10.97 -1.18
N ARG A 246 9.26 11.27 -2.16
CA ARG A 246 9.52 10.92 -3.57
C ARG A 246 10.81 11.54 -4.08
N GLU A 247 11.05 12.80 -3.75
CA GLU A 247 12.30 13.49 -4.11
C GLU A 247 13.51 12.87 -3.38
N ALA A 248 13.44 12.63 -2.07
CA ALA A 248 14.50 11.95 -1.32
C ALA A 248 14.81 10.54 -1.87
N ALA A 249 13.77 9.73 -2.12
CA ALA A 249 13.86 8.41 -2.72
C ALA A 249 14.57 8.45 -4.08
N THR A 250 14.21 9.43 -4.93
CA THR A 250 14.84 9.62 -6.24
C THR A 250 16.33 9.86 -6.10
N TRP A 251 16.74 10.76 -5.19
CA TRP A 251 18.15 11.13 -5.06
C TRP A 251 18.99 10.10 -4.33
N ASN A 252 18.42 9.38 -3.37
CA ASN A 252 19.06 8.20 -2.80
C ASN A 252 19.36 7.19 -3.91
N ALA A 253 18.39 6.91 -4.80
CA ALA A 253 18.59 6.01 -5.93
C ALA A 253 19.67 6.52 -6.91
N VAL A 254 19.65 7.81 -7.26
CA VAL A 254 20.68 8.42 -8.14
C VAL A 254 22.08 8.29 -7.53
N LEU A 255 22.21 8.56 -6.23
CA LEU A 255 23.47 8.47 -5.51
C LEU A 255 23.96 7.01 -5.44
N ASP A 256 23.06 6.07 -5.17
CA ASP A 256 23.42 4.66 -5.07
C ASP A 256 23.74 4.03 -6.44
N ILE A 257 23.11 4.50 -7.52
CA ILE A 257 23.50 4.19 -8.89
C ILE A 257 24.92 4.71 -9.19
N ALA A 258 25.22 5.95 -8.80
CA ALA A 258 26.56 6.52 -8.97
C ALA A 258 27.62 5.75 -8.16
N ARG A 259 27.24 5.20 -7.00
CA ARG A 259 28.06 4.29 -6.16
C ARG A 259 28.18 2.88 -6.73
N GLY A 260 27.31 2.49 -7.65
CA GLY A 260 27.23 1.14 -8.18
C GLY A 260 26.73 0.10 -7.17
N VAL A 261 25.78 0.46 -6.31
CA VAL A 261 25.15 -0.47 -5.35
C VAL A 261 24.44 -1.61 -6.12
N PRO A 262 24.76 -2.88 -5.86
CA PRO A 262 24.38 -3.97 -6.76
C PRO A 262 22.87 -4.22 -6.89
N ALA A 263 22.12 -4.00 -5.81
CA ALA A 263 20.68 -4.23 -5.71
C ALA A 263 20.00 -3.02 -5.09
N LEU A 264 18.97 -2.49 -5.75
CA LEU A 264 18.21 -1.33 -5.26
C LEU A 264 16.73 -1.64 -5.22
N TYR A 265 16.07 -1.23 -4.15
CA TYR A 265 14.61 -1.19 -4.04
C TYR A 265 14.17 0.20 -3.66
N VAL A 266 13.36 0.83 -4.50
CA VAL A 266 12.88 2.21 -4.30
C VAL A 266 11.37 2.22 -4.40
N CYS A 267 10.69 2.56 -3.31
CA CYS A 267 9.24 2.66 -3.27
C CYS A 267 8.77 4.11 -3.40
N PHE A 268 7.76 4.32 -4.25
CA PHE A 268 7.05 5.58 -4.39
C PHE A 268 5.60 5.41 -3.89
N GLY A 269 5.37 5.80 -2.64
CA GLY A 269 4.07 5.70 -1.95
C GLY A 269 3.08 6.85 -2.20
N ASP A 270 3.46 7.86 -2.99
CA ASP A 270 2.71 9.10 -3.10
C ASP A 270 1.40 8.97 -3.89
N TYR A 271 1.33 8.05 -4.86
CA TYR A 271 0.08 7.76 -5.57
C TYR A 271 -0.95 7.16 -4.62
N ASP A 272 -0.57 6.09 -3.92
CA ASP A 272 -1.41 5.33 -2.99
C ASP A 272 -2.02 6.23 -1.89
N GLU A 273 -1.17 7.00 -1.19
CA GLU A 273 -1.58 7.95 -0.14
C GLU A 273 -2.62 8.99 -0.62
N ILE A 274 -2.46 9.48 -1.85
CA ILE A 274 -3.39 10.46 -2.43
C ILE A 274 -4.66 9.77 -2.91
N ALA A 275 -4.52 8.58 -3.49
CA ALA A 275 -5.62 7.80 -4.02
C ALA A 275 -6.56 7.32 -2.89
N HIS A 276 -6.05 6.93 -1.72
CA HIS A 276 -6.88 6.65 -0.53
C HIS A 276 -7.81 7.81 -0.16
N ARG A 277 -7.34 9.05 -0.35
CA ARG A 277 -8.04 10.26 0.11
C ARG A 277 -8.96 10.87 -0.94
N ARG A 278 -8.69 10.62 -2.21
CA ARG A 278 -9.32 11.33 -3.34
C ARG A 278 -9.90 10.41 -4.40
N GLY A 279 -9.62 9.13 -4.30
CA GLY A 279 -9.92 8.11 -5.29
C GLY A 279 -8.78 7.98 -6.33
N PRO A 280 -8.56 6.78 -6.86
CA PRO A 280 -7.46 6.48 -7.78
C PRO A 280 -7.57 7.20 -9.14
N GLY A 281 -8.79 7.52 -9.57
CA GLY A 281 -9.06 8.27 -10.80
C GLY A 281 -8.94 9.80 -10.68
N SER A 282 -8.72 10.31 -9.47
CA SER A 282 -8.71 11.75 -9.20
C SER A 282 -7.56 12.46 -9.91
N ARG A 283 -7.76 13.75 -10.23
CA ARG A 283 -6.70 14.58 -10.83
C ARG A 283 -5.44 14.60 -9.96
N LEU A 284 -5.60 14.57 -8.63
CA LEU A 284 -4.48 14.57 -7.70
C LEU A 284 -3.67 13.28 -7.74
N ALA A 285 -4.33 12.13 -7.72
CA ALA A 285 -3.65 10.85 -7.85
C ALA A 285 -2.87 10.79 -9.18
N LEU A 286 -3.46 11.29 -10.27
CA LEU A 286 -2.79 11.33 -11.56
C LEU A 286 -1.61 12.33 -11.62
N LEU A 287 -1.69 13.45 -10.91
CA LEU A 287 -0.55 14.36 -10.76
C LEU A 287 0.56 13.75 -9.90
N ALA A 288 0.22 12.92 -8.91
CA ALA A 288 1.20 12.13 -8.17
C ALA A 288 1.92 11.14 -9.09
N LEU A 289 1.16 10.38 -9.90
CA LEU A 289 1.71 9.49 -10.93
C LEU A 289 2.62 10.24 -11.91
N TRP A 290 2.28 11.47 -12.29
CA TRP A 290 3.15 12.32 -13.11
C TRP A 290 4.45 12.73 -12.41
N GLY A 291 4.39 13.00 -11.10
CA GLY A 291 5.57 13.20 -10.28
C GLY A 291 6.46 11.95 -10.23
N ILE A 292 5.86 10.77 -10.06
CA ILE A 292 6.55 9.48 -10.08
C ILE A 292 7.22 9.25 -11.44
N ASP A 293 6.50 9.43 -12.55
CA ASP A 293 7.03 9.28 -13.91
C ASP A 293 8.31 10.11 -14.13
N ARG A 294 8.32 11.36 -13.63
CA ARG A 294 9.49 12.24 -13.70
C ARG A 294 10.62 11.84 -12.74
N ALA A 295 10.31 11.25 -11.59
CA ALA A 295 11.29 10.66 -10.69
C ALA A 295 11.99 9.47 -11.38
N ILE A 296 11.21 8.56 -11.96
CA ILE A 296 11.72 7.40 -12.71
C ILE A 296 12.61 7.86 -13.87
N ALA A 297 12.17 8.86 -14.65
CA ALA A 297 12.96 9.41 -15.75
C ALA A 297 14.35 9.90 -15.30
N ARG A 298 14.47 10.50 -14.11
CA ARG A 298 15.75 10.95 -13.54
C ARG A 298 16.64 9.78 -13.13
N ILE A 299 16.07 8.75 -12.51
CA ILE A 299 16.81 7.54 -12.12
C ILE A 299 17.38 6.85 -13.37
N PHE A 300 16.57 6.70 -14.42
CA PHE A 300 17.01 6.16 -15.71
C PHE A 300 18.09 7.02 -16.37
N ALA A 301 17.93 8.35 -16.34
CA ALA A 301 18.94 9.26 -16.86
C ALA A 301 20.27 9.18 -16.07
N ALA A 302 20.22 8.98 -14.75
CA ALA A 302 21.42 8.78 -13.93
C ALA A 302 22.14 7.49 -14.30
N ALA A 303 21.42 6.37 -14.48
CA ALA A 303 22.04 5.13 -14.95
C ALA A 303 22.64 5.26 -16.36
N ALA A 304 22.00 6.05 -17.24
CA ALA A 304 22.53 6.34 -18.57
C ALA A 304 23.81 7.20 -18.56
N ALA A 305 24.10 7.89 -17.45
CA ALA A 305 25.35 8.65 -17.25
C ALA A 305 26.52 7.78 -16.77
N VAL A 306 26.21 6.59 -16.22
CA VAL A 306 27.21 5.61 -15.76
C VAL A 306 26.96 4.23 -16.40
N PRO A 307 26.98 4.13 -17.73
CA PRO A 307 26.59 2.91 -18.46
C PRO A 307 27.40 1.68 -18.05
N GLU A 308 28.65 1.85 -17.64
CA GLU A 308 29.50 0.78 -17.15
C GLU A 308 28.91 0.08 -15.92
N MET A 309 27.98 0.70 -15.18
CA MET A 309 27.29 0.09 -14.03
C MET A 309 26.31 -1.01 -14.41
N ARG A 310 25.85 -1.04 -15.67
CA ARG A 310 25.01 -2.11 -16.25
C ARG A 310 23.79 -2.46 -15.38
N TYR A 311 23.01 -1.44 -15.02
CA TYR A 311 21.75 -1.62 -14.29
C TYR A 311 20.65 -2.14 -15.21
N ASP A 312 19.84 -3.05 -14.65
CA ASP A 312 18.54 -3.42 -15.17
C ASP A 312 17.45 -2.91 -14.25
N PHE A 313 16.41 -2.34 -14.85
CA PHE A 313 15.30 -1.77 -14.12
C PHE A 313 14.07 -2.66 -14.23
N PHE A 314 13.43 -2.91 -13.09
CA PHE A 314 12.16 -3.60 -12.97
C PHE A 314 11.18 -2.63 -12.31
N LEU A 315 10.11 -2.23 -13.00
CA LEU A 315 9.07 -1.40 -12.39
C LEU A 315 7.91 -2.30 -12.03
N VAL A 316 7.48 -2.26 -10.78
CA VAL A 316 6.48 -3.17 -10.25
C VAL A 316 5.41 -2.37 -9.50
N SER A 317 4.21 -2.91 -9.41
CA SER A 317 3.17 -2.47 -8.49
C SER A 317 2.82 -3.66 -7.58
N ASP A 318 2.74 -3.41 -6.28
CA ASP A 318 2.31 -4.37 -5.28
C ASP A 318 0.84 -4.70 -5.40
N HIS A 319 0.01 -3.68 -5.51
CA HIS A 319 -1.43 -3.75 -5.72
C HIS A 319 -1.88 -2.52 -6.52
N GLY A 320 -3.16 -2.55 -6.91
CA GLY A 320 -3.87 -1.40 -7.40
C GLY A 320 -4.76 -0.77 -6.34
N GLN A 321 -5.65 0.12 -6.77
CA GLN A 321 -6.72 0.68 -5.95
C GLN A 321 -8.03 0.76 -6.74
N VAL A 322 -9.15 0.71 -6.03
CA VAL A 322 -10.50 0.96 -6.56
C VAL A 322 -11.16 2.16 -5.89
N GLU A 323 -12.09 2.81 -6.61
CA GLU A 323 -12.88 3.89 -6.02
C GLU A 323 -13.89 3.32 -5.03
N THR A 324 -13.90 3.89 -3.83
CA THR A 324 -14.76 3.45 -2.73
C THR A 324 -15.57 4.59 -2.14
N ARG A 325 -16.61 4.22 -1.40
CA ARG A 325 -17.31 5.13 -0.48
C ARG A 325 -17.09 4.65 0.96
N PRO A 326 -16.83 5.53 1.94
CA PRO A 326 -16.73 5.12 3.33
C PRO A 326 -18.01 4.43 3.84
N PHE A 327 -17.87 3.37 4.64
CA PHE A 327 -18.95 2.61 5.24
C PHE A 327 -19.82 3.52 6.11
N GLU A 328 -19.18 4.42 6.85
CA GLU A 328 -19.86 5.45 7.61
C GLU A 328 -20.81 6.28 6.74
N GLN A 329 -20.43 6.64 5.51
CA GLN A 329 -21.32 7.39 4.61
C GLN A 329 -22.54 6.54 4.21
N ALA A 330 -22.33 5.23 4.01
CA ALA A 330 -23.40 4.31 3.63
C ALA A 330 -24.36 3.99 4.79
N THR A 331 -23.86 3.82 6.02
CA THR A 331 -24.64 3.22 7.12
C THR A 331 -24.98 4.16 8.27
N GLY A 332 -24.26 5.28 8.45
CA GLY A 332 -24.44 6.08 9.66
C GLY A 332 -23.26 6.05 10.62
N LEU A 333 -22.60 4.90 10.71
CA LEU A 333 -21.71 4.48 11.79
C LEU A 333 -20.46 3.81 11.22
N SER A 334 -19.38 3.76 12.00
CA SER A 334 -18.23 2.87 11.71
C SER A 334 -18.68 1.41 11.72
N LEU A 335 -17.89 0.48 11.17
CA LEU A 335 -18.29 -0.93 11.18
C LEU A 335 -18.37 -1.44 12.63
N VAL A 336 -17.39 -1.09 13.47
CA VAL A 336 -17.39 -1.46 14.90
C VAL A 336 -18.61 -0.90 15.64
N ASP A 337 -18.93 0.38 15.46
CA ASP A 337 -20.10 0.99 16.12
C ASP A 337 -21.41 0.39 15.60
N TRP A 338 -21.47 0.08 14.30
CA TRP A 338 -22.64 -0.54 13.68
C TRP A 338 -22.89 -1.96 14.21
N LEU A 339 -21.84 -2.76 14.38
CA LEU A 339 -21.92 -4.09 14.98
C LEU A 339 -22.32 -4.01 16.46
N ALA A 340 -21.76 -3.05 17.20
CA ALA A 340 -22.06 -2.82 18.61
C ALA A 340 -23.50 -2.32 18.85
N ALA A 341 -24.01 -1.47 17.97
CA ALA A 341 -25.31 -0.80 18.12
C ALA A 341 -26.52 -1.71 17.83
N ALA A 342 -26.33 -2.95 17.39
CA ALA A 342 -27.45 -3.80 17.06
C ALA A 342 -28.27 -4.24 18.29
N GLY A 343 -29.59 -4.37 18.08
CA GLY A 343 -30.52 -5.02 18.98
C GLY A 343 -30.51 -6.55 18.85
N PRO A 344 -31.27 -7.27 19.72
CA PRO A 344 -31.31 -8.74 19.75
C PRO A 344 -31.65 -9.41 18.41
N ASP A 345 -32.36 -8.72 17.53
CA ASP A 345 -32.77 -9.16 16.19
C ASP A 345 -31.67 -8.99 15.12
N GLY A 346 -30.48 -8.53 15.50
CA GLY A 346 -29.39 -8.28 14.56
C GLY A 346 -29.66 -7.08 13.65
N ARG A 347 -30.49 -6.14 14.06
CA ARG A 347 -30.71 -4.87 13.36
C ARG A 347 -30.31 -3.71 14.27
N VAL A 348 -29.81 -2.64 13.67
CA VAL A 348 -29.64 -1.38 14.41
C VAL A 348 -31.04 -0.78 14.60
N PRO A 349 -31.51 -0.53 15.83
CA PRO A 349 -32.87 -0.04 16.06
C PRO A 349 -33.14 1.27 15.31
N ASP A 350 -34.32 1.40 14.69
CA ASP A 350 -34.68 2.58 13.89
C ASP A 350 -34.56 3.89 14.66
N GLU A 351 -34.76 3.85 15.98
CA GLU A 351 -34.60 5.02 16.85
C GLU A 351 -33.14 5.50 16.96
N VAL A 352 -32.19 4.56 17.01
CA VAL A 352 -30.75 4.86 17.00
C VAL A 352 -30.40 5.47 15.64
N MET A 353 -30.89 4.87 14.55
CA MET A 353 -30.74 5.44 13.21
C MET A 353 -31.36 6.83 13.07
N ARG A 354 -32.58 7.06 13.56
CA ARG A 354 -33.23 8.38 13.57
C ARG A 354 -32.46 9.42 14.38
N SER A 355 -31.87 9.02 15.51
CA SER A 355 -31.02 9.90 16.32
C SER A 355 -29.70 10.22 15.62
N ILE A 356 -29.08 9.26 14.93
CA ILE A 356 -27.91 9.49 14.07
C ILE A 356 -28.26 10.41 12.88
N HIS A 357 -29.41 10.23 12.23
CA HIS A 357 -29.86 11.09 11.13
C HIS A 357 -30.14 12.53 11.60
N ARG A 358 -30.78 12.70 12.76
CA ARG A 358 -30.96 14.02 13.40
C ARG A 358 -29.60 14.63 13.78
N PHE A 359 -28.71 13.84 14.36
CA PHE A 359 -27.35 14.27 14.67
C PHE A 359 -26.61 14.73 13.42
N ARG A 360 -26.70 14.01 12.30
CA ARG A 360 -26.10 14.42 11.02
C ARG A 360 -26.69 15.70 10.45
N ALA A 361 -27.95 16.00 10.73
CA ALA A 361 -28.55 17.29 10.38
C ALA A 361 -27.97 18.41 11.27
N VAL A 362 -27.77 18.13 12.56
CA VAL A 362 -27.16 19.06 13.52
C VAL A 362 -25.65 19.26 13.27
N ASP A 363 -24.90 18.21 12.98
CA ASP A 363 -23.46 18.23 12.67
C ASP A 363 -23.21 19.05 11.38
N ARG A 364 -24.03 18.84 10.34
CA ARG A 364 -24.02 19.69 9.12
C ARG A 364 -24.38 21.14 9.40
N ALA A 365 -25.29 21.42 10.34
CA ALA A 365 -25.64 22.77 10.76
C ALA A 365 -24.60 23.39 11.71
N ALA A 366 -23.85 22.59 12.45
CA ALA A 366 -22.78 23.02 13.35
C ALA A 366 -21.46 23.24 12.60
N GLU A 367 -21.29 22.67 11.41
CA GLU A 367 -20.13 22.92 10.55
C GLU A 367 -20.00 24.40 10.13
N SER A 368 -21.11 25.15 10.06
CA SER A 368 -21.13 26.61 9.86
C SER A 368 -20.81 27.44 11.11
N LEU A 369 -20.62 26.82 12.29
CA LEU A 369 -20.25 27.55 13.53
C LEU A 369 -18.72 27.67 13.68
N PRO A 370 -18.20 28.85 14.07
CA PRO A 370 -16.78 29.04 14.37
C PRO A 370 -16.40 28.47 15.75
N GLY A 371 -15.22 27.83 15.85
CA GLY A 371 -14.62 27.42 17.12
C GLY A 371 -14.52 25.90 17.36
N ARG A 372 -13.30 25.42 17.63
CA ARG A 372 -12.94 23.99 17.80
C ARG A 372 -13.51 23.38 19.10
N HIS A 373 -13.61 24.17 20.18
CA HIS A 373 -14.04 23.70 21.50
C HIS A 373 -15.54 23.41 21.58
N LEU A 374 -16.37 24.21 20.91
CA LEU A 374 -17.82 24.00 20.91
C LEU A 374 -18.20 22.73 20.13
N LYS A 375 -17.47 22.43 19.05
CA LYS A 375 -17.64 21.20 18.24
C LYS A 375 -17.25 19.93 19.01
N VAL A 376 -16.18 19.96 19.80
CA VAL A 376 -15.77 18.84 20.67
C VAL A 376 -16.81 18.61 21.77
N ARG A 377 -17.29 19.67 22.42
CA ARG A 377 -18.33 19.57 23.46
C ARG A 377 -19.66 19.02 22.94
N VAL A 378 -20.10 19.43 21.75
CA VAL A 378 -21.31 18.87 21.12
C VAL A 378 -21.12 17.38 20.83
N ARG A 379 -19.93 16.97 20.36
CA ARG A 379 -19.62 15.57 20.06
C ARG A 379 -19.48 14.70 21.31
N GLU A 380 -18.85 15.19 22.37
CA GLU A 380 -18.78 14.52 23.68
C GLU A 380 -20.17 14.37 24.29
N ALA A 381 -20.96 15.44 24.31
CA ALA A 381 -22.34 15.39 24.79
C ALA A 381 -23.23 14.44 23.97
N THR A 382 -22.94 14.28 22.67
CA THR A 382 -23.67 13.34 21.81
C THR A 382 -23.24 11.89 22.03
N LEU A 383 -21.93 11.64 22.16
CA LEU A 383 -21.41 10.31 22.46
C LEU A 383 -21.86 9.87 23.85
N GLU A 384 -21.88 10.80 24.81
CA GLU A 384 -22.46 10.62 26.14
C GLU A 384 -23.97 10.42 26.07
N ALA A 385 -24.72 11.14 25.23
CA ALA A 385 -26.15 10.90 25.06
C ALA A 385 -26.45 9.54 24.43
N ALA A 386 -25.67 9.10 23.44
CA ALA A 386 -25.81 7.77 22.83
C ALA A 386 -25.42 6.65 23.82
N ARG A 387 -24.33 6.85 24.57
CA ARG A 387 -23.91 5.97 25.67
C ARG A 387 -24.93 5.97 26.81
N ALA A 388 -25.49 7.12 27.15
CA ALA A 388 -26.52 7.27 28.18
C ALA A 388 -27.85 6.66 27.74
N LEU A 389 -28.21 6.72 26.45
CA LEU A 389 -29.39 6.04 25.91
C LEU A 389 -29.21 4.52 25.88
N ALA A 390 -27.98 4.05 25.64
CA ALA A 390 -27.60 2.64 25.77
C ALA A 390 -27.62 2.18 27.24
N SER A 391 -27.11 3.00 28.16
CA SER A 391 -27.07 2.75 29.60
C SER A 391 -28.45 2.87 30.27
N SER A 392 -29.31 3.80 29.84
CA SER A 392 -30.66 4.02 30.39
C SER A 392 -31.65 2.92 30.00
N ARG A 393 -31.28 2.07 29.02
CA ARG A 393 -31.98 0.83 28.69
C ARG A 393 -31.55 -0.37 29.55
N GLY A 394 -30.57 -0.20 30.44
CA GLY A 394 -30.08 -1.27 31.31
C GLY A 394 -29.29 -2.38 30.59
N ASP A 395 -28.74 -2.12 29.40
CA ASP A 395 -28.10 -3.16 28.57
C ASP A 395 -26.59 -3.27 28.86
N SER A 396 -26.22 -3.74 30.06
CA SER A 396 -24.82 -4.06 30.42
C SER A 396 -24.16 -5.09 29.49
N GLN A 397 -24.95 -5.76 28.65
CA GLN A 397 -24.51 -6.68 27.61
C GLN A 397 -23.97 -5.95 26.37
N ALA A 398 -24.45 -4.74 26.03
CA ALA A 398 -23.93 -3.99 24.88
C ALA A 398 -22.50 -3.47 25.11
N LEU A 399 -22.17 -3.08 26.34
CA LEU A 399 -20.82 -2.68 26.75
C LEU A 399 -19.86 -3.89 26.83
N ARG A 400 -20.31 -5.04 27.36
CA ARG A 400 -19.52 -6.30 27.31
C ARG A 400 -19.30 -6.79 25.88
N ARG A 401 -20.29 -6.62 25.00
CA ARG A 401 -20.18 -6.92 23.56
C ARG A 401 -19.12 -6.07 22.84
N LEU A 402 -18.94 -4.80 23.26
CA LEU A 402 -17.85 -3.94 22.78
C LEU A 402 -16.48 -4.36 23.33
N GLU A 403 -16.41 -4.96 24.53
CA GLU A 403 -15.16 -5.46 25.12
C GLU A 403 -14.71 -6.82 24.55
N GLU A 404 -15.63 -7.56 23.89
CA GLU A 404 -15.39 -8.87 23.28
C GLU A 404 -15.25 -8.83 21.75
N LEU A 405 -15.52 -7.70 21.11
CA LEU A 405 -15.46 -7.52 19.66
C LEU A 405 -14.30 -6.59 19.30
N VAL A 406 -13.36 -7.07 18.50
CA VAL A 406 -12.32 -6.21 17.90
C VAL A 406 -12.50 -6.21 16.40
N VAL A 407 -12.52 -5.02 15.80
CA VAL A 407 -12.56 -4.85 14.36
C VAL A 407 -11.32 -4.08 13.93
N ALA A 408 -10.49 -4.70 13.11
CA ALA A 408 -9.39 -4.03 12.42
C ALA A 408 -9.88 -3.62 11.03
N GLU A 409 -10.10 -2.33 10.82
CA GLU A 409 -10.58 -1.74 9.56
C GLU A 409 -9.38 -1.25 8.74
N ALA A 410 -9.22 -1.73 7.51
CA ALA A 410 -8.16 -1.28 6.59
C ALA A 410 -8.73 -1.18 5.17
N GLY A 411 -8.98 0.04 4.69
CA GLY A 411 -9.59 0.22 3.38
C GLY A 411 -10.95 -0.47 3.28
N ASP A 412 -11.14 -1.36 2.32
CA ASP A 412 -12.33 -2.12 1.96
C ASP A 412 -12.26 -3.58 2.42
N ILE A 413 -11.27 -3.90 3.26
CA ILE A 413 -11.21 -5.13 4.05
C ILE A 413 -11.32 -4.79 5.55
N ALA A 414 -12.01 -5.63 6.30
CA ALA A 414 -12.01 -5.58 7.75
C ALA A 414 -11.89 -6.98 8.35
N HIS A 415 -11.06 -7.11 9.38
CA HIS A 415 -10.94 -8.33 10.18
C HIS A 415 -11.75 -8.18 11.45
N VAL A 416 -12.73 -9.06 11.64
CA VAL A 416 -13.59 -9.09 12.83
C VAL A 416 -13.15 -10.25 13.71
N TYR A 417 -12.73 -9.93 14.92
CA TYR A 417 -12.28 -10.86 15.96
C TYR A 417 -13.39 -10.99 17.00
N LEU A 418 -13.85 -12.21 17.22
CA LEU A 418 -14.99 -12.57 18.05
C LEU A 418 -14.48 -13.22 19.34
N GLY A 419 -14.73 -12.57 20.47
CA GLY A 419 -14.34 -13.05 21.79
C GLY A 419 -12.88 -12.79 22.14
N ARG A 420 -12.46 -13.33 23.30
CA ARG A 420 -11.09 -13.21 23.84
C ARG A 420 -10.24 -14.45 23.57
N GLU A 421 -10.68 -15.31 22.64
CA GLU A 421 -10.04 -16.58 22.32
C GLU A 421 -8.65 -16.35 21.70
N SER A 422 -7.68 -17.15 22.12
CA SER A 422 -6.30 -17.09 21.63
C SER A 422 -6.13 -17.74 20.25
N GLN A 423 -7.10 -18.55 19.82
CA GLN A 423 -7.09 -19.24 18.53
C GLN A 423 -8.23 -18.73 17.63
N PRO A 424 -8.06 -18.76 16.29
CA PRO A 424 -9.13 -18.44 15.36
C PRO A 424 -10.34 -19.37 15.53
N MET A 425 -11.54 -18.82 15.42
CA MET A 425 -12.79 -19.56 15.46
C MET A 425 -13.14 -20.18 14.11
N GLU A 426 -13.65 -21.40 14.14
CA GLU A 426 -14.24 -22.07 12.98
C GLU A 426 -15.69 -21.63 12.78
N LEU A 427 -16.18 -21.71 11.53
CA LEU A 427 -17.53 -21.29 11.18
C LEU A 427 -18.62 -21.91 12.08
N ALA A 428 -18.53 -23.20 12.39
CA ALA A 428 -19.52 -23.86 13.25
C ALA A 428 -19.59 -23.22 14.67
N GLN A 429 -18.44 -22.77 15.20
CA GLN A 429 -18.38 -22.07 16.49
C GLN A 429 -18.96 -20.66 16.38
N ILE A 430 -18.69 -19.96 15.27
CA ILE A 430 -19.23 -18.64 14.98
C ILE A 430 -20.75 -18.73 14.85
N GLU A 431 -21.28 -19.68 14.09
CA GLU A 431 -22.73 -19.89 13.94
C GLU A 431 -23.41 -20.16 15.30
N ALA A 432 -22.79 -20.97 16.15
CA ALA A 432 -23.33 -21.32 17.46
C ALA A 432 -23.28 -20.16 18.49
N ARG A 433 -22.20 -19.37 18.52
CA ARG A 433 -21.94 -18.37 19.59
C ARG A 433 -22.16 -16.93 19.14
N HIS A 434 -21.92 -16.64 17.87
CA HIS A 434 -21.90 -15.30 17.29
C HIS A 434 -22.69 -15.20 15.98
N GLY A 435 -23.65 -16.12 15.75
CA GLY A 435 -24.43 -16.20 14.51
C GLY A 435 -25.17 -14.90 14.17
N ARG A 436 -25.47 -14.08 15.19
CA ARG A 436 -26.04 -12.75 15.01
C ARG A 436 -25.08 -11.78 14.29
N VAL A 437 -23.79 -11.78 14.62
CA VAL A 437 -22.78 -10.91 13.96
C VAL A 437 -22.63 -11.32 12.49
N LEU A 438 -22.54 -12.63 12.24
CA LEU A 438 -22.52 -13.17 10.88
C LEU A 438 -23.77 -12.77 10.10
N GLN A 439 -24.96 -12.88 10.71
CA GLN A 439 -26.22 -12.53 10.06
C GLN A 439 -26.33 -11.02 9.75
N MET A 440 -25.79 -10.16 10.62
CA MET A 440 -25.68 -8.73 10.37
C MET A 440 -24.82 -8.44 9.15
N LEU A 441 -23.57 -8.92 9.15
CA LEU A 441 -22.61 -8.65 8.08
C LEU A 441 -23.13 -9.16 6.73
N THR A 442 -23.67 -10.38 6.68
CA THR A 442 -24.16 -11.01 5.45
C THR A 442 -25.43 -10.39 4.88
N ARG A 443 -26.21 -9.66 5.68
CA ARG A 443 -27.42 -8.93 5.26
C ARG A 443 -27.18 -7.44 5.01
N SER A 444 -26.00 -6.91 5.35
CA SER A 444 -25.72 -5.49 5.19
C SER A 444 -25.64 -5.10 3.71
N PRO A 445 -26.36 -4.05 3.27
CA PRO A 445 -26.24 -3.55 1.90
C PRO A 445 -24.90 -2.82 1.64
N ALA A 446 -24.09 -2.62 2.68
CA ALA A 446 -22.77 -1.99 2.62
C ALA A 446 -21.61 -3.00 2.78
N VAL A 447 -21.92 -4.30 2.85
CA VAL A 447 -20.93 -5.40 2.87
C VAL A 447 -21.13 -6.23 1.61
N GLY A 448 -20.07 -6.38 0.83
CA GLY A 448 -20.15 -7.14 -0.42
C GLY A 448 -19.90 -8.64 -0.22
N LEU A 449 -18.90 -8.98 0.59
CA LEU A 449 -18.55 -10.36 0.92
C LEU A 449 -18.23 -10.51 2.40
N VAL A 450 -18.52 -11.70 2.94
CA VAL A 450 -18.03 -12.13 4.25
C VAL A 450 -17.38 -13.49 4.06
N ALA A 451 -16.18 -13.70 4.57
CA ALA A 451 -15.46 -14.96 4.52
C ALA A 451 -15.21 -15.49 5.93
N ALA A 452 -15.32 -16.81 6.11
CA ALA A 452 -15.03 -17.51 7.35
C ALA A 452 -14.25 -18.80 7.07
N ARG A 453 -13.41 -19.21 8.02
CA ARG A 453 -12.74 -20.51 8.00
C ARG A 453 -13.76 -21.62 8.25
N ALA A 454 -13.69 -22.70 7.46
CA ALA A 454 -14.61 -23.83 7.56
C ALA A 454 -13.84 -25.15 7.53
N GLY A 455 -13.10 -25.44 8.61
CA GLY A 455 -12.20 -26.57 8.73
C GLY A 455 -10.77 -26.25 8.29
N ARG A 456 -9.91 -27.28 8.28
CA ARG A 456 -8.45 -27.11 8.05
C ARG A 456 -8.09 -26.52 6.67
N ASP A 457 -8.81 -26.91 5.64
CA ASP A 457 -8.47 -26.60 4.24
C ASP A 457 -9.63 -25.99 3.44
N SER A 458 -10.73 -25.61 4.11
CA SER A 458 -11.87 -24.97 3.45
C SER A 458 -12.22 -23.62 4.07
N ALA A 459 -12.93 -22.83 3.27
CA ALA A 459 -13.43 -21.51 3.59
C ALA A 459 -14.83 -21.38 2.99
N VAL A 460 -15.70 -20.65 3.67
CA VAL A 460 -17.03 -20.34 3.20
C VAL A 460 -17.14 -18.84 3.01
N VAL A 461 -17.76 -18.43 1.90
CA VAL A 461 -17.99 -17.03 1.58
C VAL A 461 -19.49 -16.78 1.42
N TRP A 462 -19.97 -15.69 1.98
CA TRP A 462 -21.29 -15.16 1.68
C TRP A 462 -21.15 -14.02 0.70
N ARG A 463 -21.85 -14.13 -0.43
CA ARG A 463 -21.99 -13.08 -1.43
C ARG A 463 -23.46 -12.77 -1.62
N ARG A 464 -23.88 -11.55 -1.26
CA ARG A 464 -25.29 -11.11 -1.38
C ARG A 464 -26.27 -12.09 -0.71
N GLY A 465 -25.93 -12.56 0.48
CA GLY A 465 -26.70 -13.55 1.25
C GLY A 465 -26.61 -15.00 0.78
N ARG A 466 -26.01 -15.28 -0.39
CA ARG A 466 -25.75 -16.65 -0.85
C ARG A 466 -24.46 -17.17 -0.21
N ARG A 467 -24.56 -18.31 0.48
CA ARG A 467 -23.41 -19.08 1.01
C ARG A 467 -22.76 -19.88 -0.13
N LEU A 468 -21.44 -19.82 -0.22
CA LEU A 468 -20.62 -20.49 -1.22
C LEU A 468 -19.47 -21.22 -0.52
N ASP A 469 -19.31 -22.51 -0.76
CA ASP A 469 -18.18 -23.30 -0.27
C ASP A 469 -17.00 -23.19 -1.24
N LEU A 470 -15.87 -22.65 -0.80
CA LEU A 470 -14.71 -22.44 -1.67
C LEU A 470 -14.00 -23.75 -2.06
N SER A 471 -14.31 -24.85 -1.37
CA SER A 471 -13.81 -26.18 -1.74
C SER A 471 -14.60 -26.81 -2.89
N ASP A 472 -15.82 -26.34 -3.17
CA ASP A 472 -16.61 -26.76 -4.32
C ASP A 472 -16.28 -25.92 -5.57
N PRO A 473 -15.74 -26.52 -6.65
CA PRO A 473 -15.45 -25.81 -7.91
C PRO A 473 -16.67 -25.16 -8.58
N ALA A 474 -17.89 -25.63 -8.30
CA ALA A 474 -19.12 -25.01 -8.79
C ALA A 474 -19.37 -23.68 -8.08
N ASP A 475 -19.28 -23.66 -6.76
CA ASP A 475 -19.44 -22.45 -5.95
C ASP A 475 -18.29 -21.46 -6.16
N ALA A 476 -17.06 -21.94 -6.29
CA ALA A 476 -15.90 -21.10 -6.62
C ALA A 476 -16.10 -20.36 -7.95
N ARG A 477 -16.73 -20.99 -8.96
CA ARG A 477 -17.03 -20.32 -10.25
C ARG A 477 -18.04 -19.18 -10.13
N LEU A 478 -18.91 -19.20 -9.12
CA LEU A 478 -19.91 -18.16 -8.87
C LEU A 478 -19.34 -16.90 -8.20
N LEU A 479 -18.09 -16.98 -7.73
CA LEU A 479 -17.30 -15.86 -7.21
C LEU A 479 -16.53 -15.11 -8.31
N ASP A 480 -17.00 -15.12 -9.56
CA ASP A 480 -16.34 -14.32 -10.59
C ASP A 480 -16.49 -12.82 -10.30
N LEU A 481 -15.37 -12.21 -9.92
CA LEU A 481 -15.18 -10.78 -9.65
C LEU A 481 -14.54 -10.05 -10.84
N GLY A 482 -14.59 -10.67 -12.04
CA GLY A 482 -14.08 -10.09 -13.28
C GLY A 482 -12.65 -10.51 -13.64
N TYR A 483 -12.08 -11.47 -12.89
CA TYR A 483 -10.75 -12.05 -13.13
C TYR A 483 -10.71 -13.57 -12.88
N GLY A 484 -11.88 -14.23 -12.83
CA GLY A 484 -12.03 -15.68 -12.71
C GLY A 484 -12.30 -16.16 -11.29
N GLY A 485 -13.41 -16.90 -11.12
CA GLY A 485 -13.89 -17.35 -9.81
C GLY A 485 -12.92 -18.26 -9.04
N ALA A 486 -12.20 -19.16 -9.71
CA ALA A 486 -11.20 -20.00 -9.05
C ALA A 486 -10.05 -19.19 -8.43
N ARG A 487 -9.63 -18.11 -9.09
CA ARG A 487 -8.59 -17.21 -8.57
C ARG A 487 -9.11 -16.39 -7.40
N ALA A 488 -10.34 -15.87 -7.50
CA ALA A 488 -10.99 -15.17 -6.38
C ALA A 488 -11.17 -16.07 -5.15
N ALA A 489 -11.58 -17.33 -5.35
CA ALA A 489 -11.70 -18.32 -4.28
C ALA A 489 -10.32 -18.63 -3.64
N GLY A 490 -9.27 -18.80 -4.45
CA GLY A 490 -7.91 -19.00 -3.96
C GLY A 490 -7.40 -17.81 -3.12
N TYR A 491 -7.67 -16.58 -3.56
CA TYR A 491 -7.35 -15.37 -2.80
C TYR A 491 -8.05 -15.36 -1.44
N LEU A 492 -9.39 -15.49 -1.44
CA LEU A 492 -10.21 -15.42 -0.22
C LEU A 492 -9.85 -16.53 0.77
N SER A 493 -9.63 -17.75 0.26
CA SER A 493 -9.19 -18.88 1.06
C SER A 493 -7.80 -18.64 1.68
N THR A 494 -6.87 -18.03 0.93
CA THR A 494 -5.53 -17.72 1.46
C THR A 494 -5.60 -16.75 2.63
N VAL A 495 -6.32 -15.63 2.48
CA VAL A 495 -6.44 -14.61 3.54
C VAL A 495 -7.13 -15.16 4.78
N VAL A 496 -8.31 -15.79 4.64
CA VAL A 496 -9.10 -16.26 5.80
C VAL A 496 -8.39 -17.37 6.58
N ARG A 497 -7.44 -18.07 5.93
CA ARG A 497 -6.70 -19.17 6.54
C ARG A 497 -5.46 -18.74 7.31
N MET A 498 -5.01 -17.49 7.14
CA MET A 498 -3.89 -16.94 7.92
C MET A 498 -4.21 -17.03 9.43
N PRO A 499 -3.27 -17.50 10.27
CA PRO A 499 -3.46 -17.52 11.72
C PRO A 499 -3.84 -16.16 12.32
N SER A 500 -3.27 -15.08 11.80
CA SER A 500 -3.51 -13.71 12.28
C SER A 500 -4.81 -13.07 11.75
N ALA A 501 -5.49 -13.70 10.78
CA ALA A 501 -6.74 -13.17 10.24
C ALA A 501 -7.87 -13.19 11.29
N GLY A 502 -8.80 -12.24 11.15
CA GLY A 502 -10.05 -12.22 11.93
C GLY A 502 -10.87 -13.50 11.76
N ASP A 503 -11.74 -13.78 12.73
CA ASP A 503 -12.68 -14.91 12.69
C ASP A 503 -13.66 -14.78 11.52
N LEU A 504 -14.03 -13.53 11.21
CA LEU A 504 -14.69 -13.16 9.96
C LEU A 504 -13.82 -12.13 9.24
N VAL A 505 -13.64 -12.32 7.94
CA VAL A 505 -13.01 -11.34 7.05
C VAL A 505 -14.09 -10.74 6.16
N VAL A 506 -14.26 -9.43 6.24
CA VAL A 506 -15.35 -8.69 5.62
C VAL A 506 -14.77 -7.86 4.48
N TYR A 507 -15.40 -7.91 3.32
CA TYR A 507 -15.01 -7.12 2.15
C TYR A 507 -16.15 -6.22 1.72
N GLY A 508 -15.83 -4.96 1.46
CA GLY A 508 -16.76 -4.01 0.84
C GLY A 508 -16.86 -4.15 -0.67
N ASN A 509 -16.07 -5.05 -1.29
CA ASN A 509 -16.07 -5.29 -2.73
C ASN A 509 -17.21 -6.18 -3.22
N GLY A 510 -17.60 -6.02 -4.48
CA GLY A 510 -18.57 -6.90 -5.15
C GLY A 510 -20.03 -6.48 -4.94
N LEU A 511 -20.22 -5.29 -4.37
CA LEU A 511 -21.51 -4.61 -4.31
C LEU A 511 -21.93 -4.11 -5.71
N PRO A 512 -23.24 -4.01 -6.00
CA PRO A 512 -23.70 -3.30 -7.18
C PRO A 512 -23.39 -1.80 -7.04
N GLY A 513 -22.64 -1.24 -7.99
CA GLY A 513 -22.28 0.18 -7.99
C GLY A 513 -20.86 0.41 -7.45
N THR A 514 -20.73 1.14 -6.34
CA THR A 514 -19.44 1.51 -5.76
C THR A 514 -19.11 0.64 -4.56
N ASP A 515 -17.87 0.13 -4.53
CA ASP A 515 -17.33 -0.62 -3.40
C ASP A 515 -17.27 0.25 -2.13
N VAL A 516 -17.20 -0.40 -0.97
CA VAL A 516 -17.25 0.28 0.33
C VAL A 516 -15.92 0.14 1.07
N ALA A 517 -15.34 1.24 1.51
CA ALA A 517 -14.22 1.22 2.44
C ALA A 517 -14.76 1.27 3.88
N PHE A 518 -14.34 0.36 4.76
CA PHE A 518 -14.62 0.43 6.19
C PHE A 518 -13.86 1.60 6.86
N ALA A 519 -12.68 1.94 6.35
CA ALA A 519 -11.98 3.17 6.69
C ALA A 519 -12.59 4.41 5.99
N TRP A 520 -12.31 5.62 6.51
CA TRP A 520 -12.71 6.88 5.87
C TRP A 520 -11.84 7.21 4.65
N GLU A 521 -12.05 6.46 3.58
CA GLU A 521 -11.25 6.48 2.37
C GLU A 521 -12.15 6.42 1.11
N PHE A 522 -11.65 6.99 0.02
CA PHE A 522 -12.32 7.10 -1.28
C PHE A 522 -11.58 6.32 -2.39
N GLY A 523 -10.37 5.88 -2.09
CA GLY A 523 -9.65 4.83 -2.80
C GLY A 523 -9.30 3.75 -1.78
N SER A 524 -9.29 2.49 -2.20
CA SER A 524 -8.94 1.39 -1.31
C SER A 524 -8.24 0.25 -2.04
N HIS A 525 -7.55 -0.58 -1.25
CA HIS A 525 -6.93 -1.83 -1.65
C HIS A 525 -6.99 -2.87 -0.50
N ALA A 526 -6.33 -4.03 -0.70
CA ALA A 526 -6.31 -5.23 0.16
C ALA A 526 -7.57 -6.10 0.11
N GLY A 527 -8.61 -5.60 -0.55
CA GLY A 527 -9.80 -6.34 -0.94
C GLY A 527 -9.59 -7.22 -2.16
N VAL A 528 -10.70 -7.50 -2.85
CA VAL A 528 -10.77 -8.51 -3.93
C VAL A 528 -11.27 -7.95 -5.25
N ALA A 529 -11.40 -6.63 -5.39
CA ALA A 529 -11.79 -6.09 -6.67
C ALA A 529 -10.67 -6.28 -7.69
N ARG A 530 -11.06 -6.51 -8.95
CA ARG A 530 -10.13 -6.66 -10.08
C ARG A 530 -9.08 -5.55 -10.13
N GLY A 531 -9.49 -4.31 -9.87
CA GLY A 531 -8.61 -3.14 -9.91
C GLY A 531 -7.55 -3.10 -8.82
N GLU A 532 -7.71 -3.88 -7.74
CA GLU A 532 -6.75 -3.99 -6.65
C GLU A 532 -5.73 -5.11 -6.92
N VAL A 533 -6.20 -6.23 -7.49
CA VAL A 533 -5.39 -7.44 -7.61
C VAL A 533 -4.62 -7.54 -8.95
N GLU A 534 -5.11 -6.91 -10.02
CA GLU A 534 -4.42 -6.87 -11.32
C GLU A 534 -3.34 -5.77 -11.34
N THR A 535 -2.09 -6.21 -11.31
CA THR A 535 -0.89 -5.35 -11.31
C THR A 535 -0.10 -5.54 -12.60
N PHE A 536 1.16 -5.09 -12.60
CA PHE A 536 2.05 -5.21 -13.75
C PHE A 536 3.51 -5.29 -13.33
N VAL A 537 4.33 -5.78 -14.27
CA VAL A 537 5.78 -5.68 -14.22
C VAL A 537 6.29 -5.12 -15.55
N VAL A 538 7.06 -4.04 -15.50
CA VAL A 538 7.86 -3.55 -16.62
C VAL A 538 9.29 -4.00 -16.43
N HIS A 539 9.84 -4.70 -17.42
CA HIS A 539 11.16 -5.33 -17.31
C HIS A 539 11.92 -5.24 -18.64
N PRO A 540 13.24 -5.48 -18.66
CA PRO A 540 13.99 -5.52 -19.91
C PRO A 540 13.42 -6.60 -20.85
N ALA A 541 13.30 -6.29 -22.14
CA ALA A 541 12.60 -7.14 -23.11
C ALA A 541 13.16 -8.56 -23.22
N ARG A 542 14.46 -8.74 -22.94
CA ARG A 542 15.12 -10.05 -22.92
C ARG A 542 14.60 -11.02 -21.84
N HIS A 543 13.84 -10.53 -20.86
CA HIS A 543 13.22 -11.33 -19.78
C HIS A 543 11.73 -11.59 -20.02
N ALA A 544 11.22 -11.33 -21.23
CA ALA A 544 9.79 -11.51 -21.54
C ALA A 544 9.28 -12.93 -21.36
N ALA A 545 10.09 -13.96 -21.65
CA ALA A 545 9.69 -15.34 -21.40
C ALA A 545 9.55 -15.63 -19.89
N ASP A 546 10.50 -15.15 -19.09
CA ASP A 546 10.56 -15.42 -17.65
C ASP A 546 9.48 -14.68 -16.85
N LEU A 547 9.12 -13.47 -17.30
CA LEU A 547 8.22 -12.56 -16.59
C LEU A 547 6.90 -12.33 -17.31
N CYS A 548 6.53 -13.17 -18.29
CA CYS A 548 5.26 -13.05 -19.02
C CYS A 548 4.02 -13.19 -18.13
N ARG A 549 4.17 -13.81 -16.95
CA ARG A 549 3.09 -14.04 -16.00
C ARG A 549 3.65 -14.13 -14.57
N VAL A 550 3.43 -13.07 -13.79
CA VAL A 550 3.79 -13.01 -12.37
C VAL A 550 2.51 -13.12 -11.56
N GLU A 551 2.41 -14.09 -10.65
CA GLU A 551 1.21 -14.31 -9.83
C GLU A 551 1.41 -13.87 -8.37
N HIS A 552 2.67 -13.71 -7.93
CA HIS A 552 3.03 -13.30 -6.59
C HIS A 552 4.37 -12.54 -6.57
N GLY A 553 4.59 -11.68 -5.58
CA GLY A 553 5.90 -11.02 -5.38
C GLY A 553 7.07 -12.01 -5.24
N ALA A 554 6.80 -13.21 -4.74
CA ALA A 554 7.80 -14.28 -4.62
C ALA A 554 8.29 -14.82 -5.98
N ASP A 555 7.49 -14.73 -7.05
CA ASP A 555 7.95 -15.13 -8.38
C ASP A 555 9.07 -14.18 -8.87
N LEU A 556 8.95 -12.89 -8.54
CA LEU A 556 10.00 -11.90 -8.79
C LEU A 556 11.23 -12.14 -7.91
N HIS A 557 11.03 -12.59 -6.65
CA HIS A 557 12.13 -12.99 -5.78
C HIS A 557 12.96 -14.11 -6.42
N ASP A 558 12.29 -15.20 -6.78
CA ASP A 558 12.91 -16.38 -7.38
C ASP A 558 13.62 -16.02 -8.69
N PHE A 559 12.99 -15.18 -9.53
CA PHE A 559 13.57 -14.68 -10.76
C PHE A 559 14.83 -13.84 -10.53
N LEU A 560 14.80 -12.86 -9.63
CA LEU A 560 15.94 -11.98 -9.36
C LEU A 560 17.11 -12.76 -8.76
N LEU A 561 16.81 -13.66 -7.82
CA LEU A 561 17.82 -14.52 -7.19
C LEU A 561 18.44 -15.49 -8.21
N GLY A 562 17.63 -16.11 -9.08
CA GLY A 562 18.10 -17.02 -10.12
C GLY A 562 18.91 -16.34 -11.24
N THR A 563 18.49 -15.14 -11.66
CA THR A 563 19.08 -14.44 -12.82
C THR A 563 20.37 -13.70 -12.48
N TYR A 564 20.44 -13.10 -11.29
CA TYR A 564 21.61 -12.35 -10.85
C TYR A 564 22.48 -13.16 -9.89
N GLY A 565 21.95 -14.21 -9.26
CA GLY A 565 22.70 -15.05 -8.33
C GLY A 565 23.00 -14.36 -7.01
N ARG A 566 23.54 -15.12 -6.05
CA ARG A 566 24.19 -14.53 -4.87
C ARG A 566 25.53 -13.93 -5.31
N ARG A 567 25.91 -12.79 -4.74
CA ARG A 567 27.21 -12.17 -5.00
C ARG A 567 28.31 -13.21 -4.66
N PRO A 568 29.38 -13.36 -5.47
CA PRO A 568 30.48 -14.26 -5.12
C PRO A 568 30.97 -13.89 -3.71
N GLY A 569 30.89 -14.85 -2.78
CA GLY A 569 31.33 -14.66 -1.42
C GLY A 569 32.81 -14.32 -1.42
N ARG A 570 33.21 -13.29 -0.68
CA ARG A 570 34.59 -13.19 -0.22
C ARG A 570 34.73 -14.23 0.88
N SER A 571 35.46 -15.30 0.59
CA SER A 571 35.97 -16.28 1.56
C SER A 571 36.65 -15.59 2.72
#